data_AF-A0AAW0K3E8-F1
#
_entry.id   AF-A0AAW0K3E8-F1
#
_cell.length_a   1.000
_cell.length_b   1.000
_cell.length_c   1.000
_cell.angle_alpha   90.00
_cell.angle_beta   90.00
_cell.angle_gamma   90.00
#
_symmetry.space_group_name_H-M   'P 1'
#
loop_
_entity.id
_entity.type
_entity.pdbx_description
1 polymer ?
#
loop_
_entity_poly.entity_id
_entity_poly.type
_entity_poly.pdbx_seq_one_letter_code
_entity_poly.pdbx_strand_id
1 'polypeptide(L)'
;IELDLFGIIARAGPAACITTSEIASQLPTKDSDSDTPSRLDRMLRVLVSHSLLTCSIHTLEDGRVERLYGLTPTSYFFVEKDDGREGKTKREKEAN
;
A
#
# COMPACT_ATOMS: atom_id res chain seq x y z
N ILE A 1 -1.40 -0.88 17.89
CA ILE A 1 -1.34 -1.56 16.58
C ILE A 1 -1.04 -0.46 15.57
N GLU A 2 0.05 -0.61 14.84
CA GLU A 2 0.49 0.31 13.80
C GLU A 2 0.39 -0.44 12.48
N LEU A 3 -0.36 0.11 11.52
CA LEU A 3 -0.60 -0.50 10.22
C LEU A 3 0.28 0.22 9.21
N ASP A 4 1.21 -0.49 8.57
CA ASP A 4 2.12 0.04 7.55
C ASP A 4 1.38 0.33 6.21
N LEU A 5 0.34 1.16 6.26
CA LEU A 5 -0.53 1.41 5.11
C LEU A 5 0.22 2.07 3.94
N PHE A 6 1.08 3.04 4.24
CA PHE A 6 1.86 3.73 3.23
C PHE A 6 2.92 2.82 2.61
N GLY A 7 3.61 2.01 3.41
CA GLY A 7 4.57 1.02 2.91
C GLY A 7 3.90 -0.08 2.09
N ILE A 8 2.72 -0.57 2.49
CA ILE A 8 1.93 -1.54 1.72
C ILE A 8 1.61 -1.00 0.32
N ILE A 9 1.07 0.22 0.23
CA ILE A 9 0.74 0.83 -1.06
C ILE A 9 2.02 1.12 -1.86
N ALA A 10 3.11 1.56 -1.21
CA ALA A 10 4.39 1.82 -1.86
C ALA A 10 4.97 0.56 -2.53
N ARG A 11 4.83 -0.62 -1.89
CA ARG A 11 5.30 -1.90 -2.43
C ARG A 11 4.59 -2.33 -3.71
N ALA A 12 3.37 -1.84 -3.95
CA ALA A 12 2.66 -2.08 -5.21
C ALA A 12 3.32 -1.36 -6.41
N GLY A 13 4.14 -0.34 -6.14
CA GLY A 13 4.98 0.34 -7.12
C GLY A 13 4.63 1.82 -7.31
N PRO A 14 5.50 2.58 -8.01
CA PRO A 14 5.25 3.98 -8.32
C PRO A 14 3.97 4.14 -9.14
N ALA A 15 3.08 5.03 -8.71
CA ALA A 15 1.76 5.28 -9.32
C ALA A 15 0.79 4.08 -9.33
N ALA A 16 1.10 2.99 -8.63
CA ALA A 16 0.17 1.90 -8.44
C ALA A 16 -1.00 2.33 -7.55
N CYS A 17 -2.19 1.80 -7.84
CA CYS A 17 -3.36 1.90 -6.97
C CYS A 17 -3.85 0.49 -6.65
N ILE A 18 -4.09 0.20 -5.38
CA ILE A 18 -4.50 -1.13 -4.91
C ILE A 18 -5.82 -1.06 -4.14
N THR A 19 -6.54 -2.18 -4.12
CA THR A 19 -7.83 -2.27 -3.44
C THR A 19 -7.68 -2.39 -1.92
N THR A 20 -8.74 -2.06 -1.18
CA THR A 20 -8.77 -2.27 0.29
C THR A 20 -8.51 -3.73 0.66
N SER A 21 -8.96 -4.68 -0.16
CA SER A 21 -8.76 -6.10 0.07
C SER A 21 -7.28 -6.50 -0.06
N GLU A 22 -6.58 -5.95 -1.05
CA GLU A 22 -5.13 -6.17 -1.22
C GLU A 22 -4.30 -5.52 -0.12
N ILE A 23 -4.76 -4.37 0.41
CA ILE A 23 -4.13 -3.76 1.58
C ILE A 23 -4.32 -4.67 2.79
N ALA A 24 -5.54 -5.16 3.02
CA ALA A 24 -5.88 -6.03 4.14
C ALA A 24 -5.12 -7.36 4.11
N SER A 25 -4.91 -7.94 2.93
CA SER A 25 -4.20 -9.23 2.78
C SER A 25 -2.70 -9.14 3.07
N GLN A 26 -2.12 -7.95 3.01
CA GLN A 26 -0.71 -7.69 3.32
C GLN A 26 -0.49 -7.33 4.80
N LEU A 27 -1.55 -7.16 5.58
CA LEU A 27 -1.43 -6.92 7.02
C LEU A 27 -1.06 -8.20 7.76
N PRO A 28 -0.39 -8.09 8.92
CA PRO A 28 -0.12 -9.24 9.78
C PRO A 28 -1.41 -9.98 10.12
N THR A 29 -1.38 -11.31 10.06
CA THR A 29 -2.54 -12.21 10.20
C THR A 29 -3.33 -12.07 11.50
N LYS A 30 -2.77 -11.39 12.50
CA LYS A 30 -3.43 -11.13 13.79
C LYS A 30 -4.47 -10.00 13.73
N ASP A 31 -4.40 -9.17 12.67
CA ASP A 31 -5.29 -8.04 12.42
C ASP A 31 -6.29 -8.34 11.29
N SER A 32 -6.42 -9.60 10.87
CA SER A 32 -7.27 -10.05 9.75
C SER A 32 -8.69 -10.49 10.18
N ASP A 33 -9.26 -9.85 11.20
CA ASP A 33 -10.65 -10.06 11.59
C ASP A 33 -11.61 -9.73 10.43
N SER A 34 -12.81 -10.34 10.42
CA SER A 34 -13.80 -10.14 9.35
C SER A 34 -14.19 -8.68 9.10
N ASP A 35 -14.04 -7.80 10.09
CA ASP A 35 -14.35 -6.37 10.02
C ASP A 35 -13.18 -5.48 9.54
N THR A 36 -12.00 -6.07 9.31
CA THR A 36 -10.78 -5.34 8.95
C THR A 36 -10.91 -4.55 7.64
N PRO A 37 -11.47 -5.10 6.53
CA PRO A 37 -11.61 -4.35 5.29
C PRO A 37 -12.48 -3.10 5.43
N SER A 38 -13.60 -3.19 6.16
CA SER A 38 -14.48 -2.03 6.41
C SER A 38 -13.82 -0.97 7.28
N ARG A 39 -13.04 -1.38 8.29
CA ARG A 39 -12.30 -0.45 9.15
C ARG A 39 -11.18 0.25 8.39
N LEU A 40 -10.48 -0.49 7.53
CA LEU A 40 -9.44 0.04 6.65
C LEU A 40 -10.02 1.04 5.66
N ASP A 41 -11.14 0.74 5.01
CA ASP A 41 -11.76 1.67 4.06
C ASP A 41 -12.05 3.03 4.72
N ARG A 42 -12.59 3.01 5.95
CA ARG A 42 -12.82 4.24 6.72
C ARG A 42 -11.53 5.00 7.01
N MET A 43 -10.45 4.31 7.39
CA MET A 43 -9.15 4.93 7.66
C MET A 43 -8.53 5.53 6.38
N LEU A 44 -8.52 4.77 5.29
CA LEU A 44 -7.99 5.20 3.99
C LEU A 44 -8.76 6.42 3.47
N ARG A 45 -10.09 6.46 3.62
CA ARG A 45 -10.91 7.62 3.26
C ARG A 45 -10.58 8.89 4.05
N VAL A 46 -10.23 8.76 5.32
CA VAL A 46 -9.75 9.90 6.12
C VAL A 46 -8.42 10.40 5.53
N LEU A 47 -7.47 9.51 5.23
CA LEU A 47 -6.19 9.87 4.61
C LEU A 47 -6.37 10.54 3.24
N VAL A 48 -7.31 10.06 2.43
CA VAL A 48 -7.69 10.70 1.16
C VAL A 48 -8.22 12.11 1.38
N SER A 49 -9.06 12.31 2.40
CA SER A 49 -9.62 13.64 2.73
C SER A 49 -8.53 14.63 3.17
N HIS A 50 -7.41 14.13 3.69
CA HIS A 50 -6.21 14.90 4.01
C HIS A 50 -5.20 14.98 2.86
N SER A 51 -5.57 14.58 1.64
CA SER A 51 -4.69 14.57 0.46
C SER A 51 -3.40 13.77 0.65
N LEU A 52 -3.41 12.78 1.54
CA LEU A 52 -2.28 11.86 1.73
C LEU A 52 -2.37 10.71 0.73
N LEU A 53 -3.57 10.24 0.40
CA LEU A 53 -3.80 9.19 -0.59
C LEU A 53 -4.69 9.71 -1.73
N THR A 54 -4.59 9.08 -2.89
CA THR A 54 -5.59 9.19 -3.95
C THR A 54 -6.65 8.10 -3.78
N CYS A 55 -7.87 8.36 -4.24
CA CYS A 55 -8.92 7.36 -4.33
C CYS A 55 -9.52 7.40 -5.74
N SER A 56 -9.51 6.25 -6.41
CA SER A 56 -10.22 6.03 -7.67
C SER A 56 -11.33 5.01 -7.45
N ILE A 57 -12.42 5.17 -8.19
CA ILE A 57 -13.55 4.23 -8.17
C ILE A 57 -13.50 3.43 -9.46
N HIS A 58 -13.46 2.12 -9.33
CA HIS A 58 -13.46 1.18 -10.45
C HIS A 58 -14.73 0.33 -10.39
N THR A 59 -15.48 0.31 -11.49
CA THR A 59 -16.66 -0.53 -11.63
C THR A 59 -16.27 -1.79 -12.38
N LEU A 60 -16.48 -2.94 -11.76
CA LEU A 60 -16.21 -4.24 -12.35
C LEU A 60 -17.33 -4.62 -13.33
N GLU A 61 -17.05 -5.60 -14.19
CA GLU A 61 -18.00 -6.10 -15.20
C GLU A 61 -19.30 -6.65 -14.58
N ASP A 62 -19.25 -7.12 -13.33
CA ASP A 62 -20.39 -7.61 -12.57
C ASP A 62 -21.21 -6.50 -11.89
N GLY A 63 -20.85 -5.23 -12.12
CA GLY A 63 -21.50 -4.06 -11.54
C GLY A 63 -21.08 -3.75 -10.10
N ARG A 64 -20.17 -4.52 -9.50
CA ARG A 64 -19.57 -4.17 -8.21
C ARG A 64 -18.66 -2.96 -8.36
N VAL A 65 -18.57 -2.19 -7.28
CA VAL A 65 -17.75 -0.99 -7.22
C VAL A 65 -16.63 -1.21 -6.23
N GLU A 66 -15.40 -1.06 -6.70
CA GLU A 66 -14.19 -1.15 -5.89
C GLU A 66 -13.50 0.22 -5.81
N ARG A 67 -12.88 0.45 -4.64
CA ARG A 67 -12.07 1.64 -4.40
C ARG A 67 -10.60 1.24 -4.46
N LEU A 68 -9.86 1.99 -5.27
CA LEU A 68 -8.43 1.85 -5.44
C LEU A 68 -7.76 3.02 -4.74
N TYR A 69 -6.70 2.73 -3.99
CA TYR A 69 -5.95 3.71 -3.23
C TYR A 69 -4.51 3.78 -3.73
N GLY A 70 -4.04 5.00 -3.98
CA GLY A 70 -2.68 5.27 -4.45
C GLY A 70 -1.98 6.30 -3.58
N LEU A 71 -0.66 6.37 -3.73
CA LEU A 71 0.17 7.36 -3.03
C LEU A 71 0.12 8.72 -3.73
N THR A 72 0.05 9.78 -2.93
CA THR A 72 0.33 11.15 -3.36
C THR A 72 1.82 11.48 -3.15
N PRO A 73 2.34 12.56 -3.77
CA PRO A 73 3.69 13.05 -3.47
C PRO A 73 3.93 13.24 -1.96
N THR A 74 2.92 13.70 -1.21
CA THR A 74 3.01 13.92 0.24
C THR A 74 3.06 12.62 1.04
N SER A 75 2.40 11.55 0.59
CA SER A 75 2.47 10.27 1.31
C SER A 75 3.85 9.64 1.34
N TYR A 76 4.75 9.96 0.40
CA TYR A 76 6.11 9.42 0.39
C TYR A 76 6.95 9.87 1.60
N PHE A 77 6.55 10.92 2.33
CA PHE A 77 7.18 11.28 3.61
C PHE A 77 6.84 10.29 4.74
N PHE A 78 5.77 9.52 4.59
CA PHE A 78 5.31 8.53 5.57
C PHE A 78 5.67 7.09 5.18
N VAL A 79 6.23 6.90 3.99
CA VAL A 79 6.79 5.62 3.59
C VAL A 79 8.12 5.48 4.30
N GLU A 80 8.21 4.56 5.25
CA GLU A 80 9.51 4.18 5.79
C GLU A 80 10.37 3.68 4.62
N LYS A 81 11.43 4.43 4.32
CA LYS A 81 12.46 3.93 3.42
C LYS A 81 13.11 2.77 4.16
N ASP A 82 13.11 1.59 3.55
CA ASP A 82 13.95 0.48 3.95
C ASP A 82 15.42 0.86 3.66
N ASP A 83 15.95 1.85 4.40
CA ASP A 83 17.29 2.42 4.26
C ASP A 83 18.37 1.44 4.78
N GLY A 84 18.20 0.13 4.59
CA GLY A 84 19.17 -0.81 5.15
C GLY A 84 18.81 -2.28 5.17
N ARG A 85 18.38 -2.85 4.04
CA ARG A 85 18.77 -4.24 3.70
C ARG A 85 19.61 -4.26 2.44
N GLU A 86 20.71 -3.51 2.51
CA GLU A 86 21.86 -3.66 1.63
C GLU A 86 22.56 -5.00 1.97
N GLY A 87 21.96 -6.10 1.52
CA GLY A 87 22.64 -7.36 1.38
C GLY A 87 23.70 -7.21 0.29
N LYS A 88 24.96 -7.06 0.72
CA LYS A 88 26.14 -7.20 -0.15
C LYS A 88 25.92 -8.34 -1.14
N THR A 89 26.06 -8.07 -2.42
CA THR A 89 27.04 -8.75 -3.28
C THR A 89 27.26 -7.89 -4.50
N LYS A 90 28.38 -7.16 -4.47
CA LYS A 90 29.02 -6.70 -5.69
C LYS A 90 29.11 -7.90 -6.64
N ARG A 91 28.49 -7.78 -7.80
CA ARG A 91 29.01 -8.42 -9.00
C ARG A 91 30.41 -7.87 -9.19
N GLU A 92 31.41 -8.73 -9.14
CA GLU A 92 32.63 -8.49 -9.91
C GLU A 92 32.84 -9.72 -10.80
N LYS A 93 33.08 -9.40 -12.06
CA LYS A 93 33.12 -10.29 -13.22
C LYS A 93 34.48 -10.99 -13.30
N GLU A 94 34.48 -11.99 -14.17
CA GLU A 94 35.56 -12.77 -14.76
C GLU A 94 36.94 -12.10 -14.95
N ALA A 95 37.94 -12.99 -15.04
CA ALA A 95 39.23 -12.92 -15.76
C ALA A 95 40.50 -12.58 -14.95
N ASN A 96 41.24 -13.62 -14.54
CA ASN A 96 42.62 -13.93 -14.96
C ASN A 96 43.03 -15.33 -14.47
#